data_AF-A0A7V2T4E9-F1
#
_entry.id   AF-A0A7V2T4E9-F1
#
_cell.length_a   1.000
_cell.length_b   1.000
_cell.length_c   1.000
_cell.angle_alpha   90.00
_cell.angle_beta   90.00
_cell.angle_gamma   90.00
#
_symmetry.space_group_name_H-M   'P 1'
#
loop_
_entity.id
_entity.type
_entity.pdbx_description
1 polymer ?
#
loop_
_entity_poly.entity_id
_entity_poly.type
_entity_poly.pdbx_seq_one_letter_code
_entity_poly.pdbx_strand_id
1 'polypeptide(L)'
;MPLVWGPWSAKQFRLDRMTLGELVKAYFTYYAIQIYLLLAAVAASLAVSWAESAVPPLLAALLMVVLYPLVEYGVHRYILHSRLLYRSPYTAKLWKRIHYDHHQNPHDLSVLFGALYTTLPTIAAVTLPVGGLVAGRAGAAAAFAAGCVIFCFYEFVHCVEHLPFKPRSRWLREVKRRHLAHHFHNEQGNYGITSSLWDHVFRTFYDRPSDWPRSPTAFNLGYAGEDRERYPWVAQMSAADEEFAEARRRRARA
;
A
#
# COMPACT_ATOMS: atom_id res chain seq x y z
N MET A 1 -18.47 -7.23 -9.20
CA MET A 1 -18.05 -7.32 -7.77
C MET A 1 -17.09 -8.50 -7.66
N PRO A 2 -15.92 -8.38 -7.03
CA PRO A 2 -15.11 -9.57 -6.78
C PRO A 2 -15.91 -10.50 -5.87
N LEU A 3 -15.91 -11.80 -6.20
CA LEU A 3 -16.50 -12.84 -5.37
C LEU A 3 -15.69 -12.90 -4.06
N VAL A 4 -16.16 -12.21 -3.03
CA VAL A 4 -15.63 -12.33 -1.67
C VAL A 4 -16.22 -13.61 -1.10
N TRP A 5 -15.44 -14.70 -1.14
CA TRP A 5 -15.78 -15.96 -0.47
C TRP A 5 -15.10 -16.03 0.90
N GLY A 6 -15.78 -16.64 1.87
CA GLY A 6 -15.29 -16.83 3.24
C GLY A 6 -15.87 -15.84 4.27
N PRO A 7 -15.36 -15.80 5.51
CA PRO A 7 -15.88 -14.99 6.63
C PRO A 7 -15.83 -13.46 6.41
N TRP A 8 -15.43 -13.05 5.21
CA TRP A 8 -15.18 -11.70 4.73
C TRP A 8 -16.36 -11.07 4.00
N SER A 9 -17.35 -11.87 3.58
CA SER A 9 -18.44 -11.42 2.71
C SER A 9 -19.57 -10.69 3.45
N ALA A 10 -19.68 -10.87 4.76
CA ALA A 10 -20.84 -10.43 5.54
C ALA A 10 -20.61 -9.24 6.47
N LYS A 11 -19.35 -8.80 6.69
CA LYS A 11 -19.02 -7.71 7.63
C LYS A 11 -18.11 -6.69 6.96
N GLN A 12 -18.52 -5.42 6.96
CA GLN A 12 -17.61 -4.32 6.58
C GLN A 12 -16.51 -4.20 7.64
N PHE A 13 -15.28 -4.58 7.31
CA PHE A 13 -14.13 -4.46 8.20
C PHE A 13 -13.66 -3.00 8.22
N ARG A 14 -14.07 -2.31 9.27
CA ARG A 14 -13.84 -0.88 9.47
C ARG A 14 -12.68 -0.69 10.44
N LEU A 15 -11.53 -0.27 9.93
CA LEU A 15 -10.30 -0.10 10.70
C LEU A 15 -10.48 0.83 11.90
N ASP A 16 -11.29 1.89 11.76
CA ASP A 16 -11.65 2.82 12.84
C ASP A 16 -12.47 2.20 13.98
N ARG A 17 -12.91 0.95 13.84
CA ARG A 17 -13.71 0.22 14.84
C ARG A 17 -13.10 -1.13 15.21
N MET A 18 -11.88 -1.41 14.76
CA MET A 18 -11.20 -2.67 15.02
C MET A 18 -10.13 -2.51 16.10
N THR A 19 -10.00 -3.53 16.93
CA THR A 19 -8.84 -3.73 17.78
C THR A 19 -7.66 -4.30 16.98
N LEU A 20 -6.46 -4.23 17.54
CA LEU A 20 -5.28 -4.86 16.93
C LEU A 20 -5.45 -6.38 16.78
N GLY A 21 -6.08 -7.05 17.77
CA GLY A 21 -6.32 -8.50 17.71
C GLY A 21 -7.29 -8.90 16.60
N GLU A 22 -8.35 -8.12 16.39
CA GLU A 22 -9.25 -8.31 15.25
C GLU A 22 -8.55 -8.08 13.91
N LEU A 23 -7.69 -7.06 13.81
CA LEU A 23 -6.88 -6.83 12.63
C LEU A 23 -5.95 -8.00 12.36
N VAL A 24 -5.22 -8.51 13.36
CA VAL A 24 -4.32 -9.67 13.18
C VAL A 24 -5.09 -10.88 12.66
N LYS A 25 -6.23 -11.21 13.27
CA LYS A 25 -7.08 -12.32 12.80
C LYS A 25 -7.56 -12.10 11.38
N ALA A 26 -8.03 -10.90 11.06
CA ALA A 26 -8.41 -10.54 9.71
C ALA A 26 -7.22 -10.72 8.76
N TYR A 27 -6.13 -9.99 8.96
CA TYR A 27 -4.95 -9.99 8.11
C TYR A 27 -4.47 -11.41 7.69
N PHE A 28 -4.30 -12.32 8.65
CA PHE A 28 -3.83 -13.69 8.36
C PHE A 28 -4.89 -14.65 7.81
N THR A 29 -6.18 -14.27 7.85
CA THR A 29 -7.25 -15.04 7.18
C THR A 29 -7.57 -14.50 5.78
N TYR A 30 -6.87 -13.45 5.32
CA TYR A 30 -7.08 -12.89 4.00
C TYR A 30 -6.31 -13.70 2.94
N TYR A 31 -7.00 -14.16 1.91
CA TYR A 31 -6.46 -15.10 0.92
C TYR A 31 -5.19 -14.58 0.22
N ALA A 32 -5.12 -13.27 -0.08
CA ALA A 32 -3.96 -12.71 -0.74
C ALA A 32 -2.71 -12.80 0.16
N ILE A 33 -2.85 -12.48 1.45
CA ILE A 33 -1.76 -12.60 2.43
C ILE A 33 -1.28 -14.05 2.53
N GLN A 34 -2.22 -15.00 2.61
CA GLN A 34 -1.87 -16.43 2.64
C GLN A 34 -1.11 -16.85 1.38
N ILE A 35 -1.52 -16.36 0.20
CA ILE A 35 -0.84 -16.64 -1.06
C ILE A 35 0.56 -16.01 -1.09
N TYR A 36 0.75 -14.76 -0.65
CA TYR A 36 2.08 -14.16 -0.58
C TYR A 36 3.01 -14.93 0.37
N LEU A 37 2.51 -15.35 1.54
CA LEU A 37 3.28 -16.16 2.49
C LEU A 37 3.62 -17.54 1.94
N LEU A 38 2.67 -18.19 1.25
CA LEU A 38 2.91 -19.47 0.57
C LEU A 38 3.96 -19.32 -0.53
N LEU A 39 3.83 -18.31 -1.39
CA LEU A 39 4.79 -18.02 -2.45
C LEU A 39 6.17 -17.69 -1.88
N ALA A 40 6.25 -16.97 -0.76
CA ALA A 40 7.49 -16.72 -0.05
C ALA A 40 8.13 -18.02 0.46
N ALA A 41 7.35 -18.90 1.09
CA ALA A 41 7.85 -20.18 1.59
C ALA A 41 8.34 -21.10 0.45
N VAL A 42 7.58 -21.19 -0.64
CA VAL A 42 7.96 -21.97 -1.83
C VAL A 42 9.24 -21.39 -2.44
N ALA A 43 9.30 -20.07 -2.66
CA ALA A 43 10.47 -19.43 -3.25
C ALA A 43 11.71 -19.52 -2.35
N ALA A 44 11.56 -19.40 -1.03
CA ALA A 44 12.66 -19.63 -0.09
C ALA A 44 13.16 -21.08 -0.14
N SER A 45 12.25 -22.05 -0.27
CA SER A 45 12.62 -23.48 -0.40
C SER A 45 13.36 -23.74 -1.72
N LEU A 46 12.93 -23.12 -2.82
CA LEU A 46 13.61 -23.17 -4.11
C LEU A 46 14.98 -22.48 -4.07
N ALA A 47 15.08 -21.35 -3.36
CA ALA A 47 16.35 -20.66 -3.17
C ALA A 47 17.37 -21.56 -2.47
N VAL A 48 16.96 -22.27 -1.40
CA VAL A 48 17.82 -23.21 -0.68
C VAL A 48 18.18 -24.41 -1.55
N SER A 49 17.22 -24.99 -2.30
CA SER A 49 17.49 -26.19 -3.11
C SER A 49 18.36 -25.92 -4.35
N TRP A 50 18.33 -24.69 -4.88
CA TRP A 50 19.17 -24.28 -6.03
C TRP A 50 20.49 -23.64 -5.61
N ALA A 51 20.70 -23.35 -4.33
CA ALA A 51 21.90 -22.70 -3.84
C ALA A 51 23.08 -23.69 -3.76
N GLU A 52 24.19 -23.35 -4.40
CA GLU A 52 25.48 -24.02 -4.16
C GLU A 52 26.12 -23.57 -2.83
N SER A 53 25.78 -22.37 -2.37
CA SER A 53 26.15 -21.83 -1.06
C SER A 53 25.11 -20.84 -0.54
N ALA A 54 25.05 -20.66 0.78
CA ALA A 54 24.03 -19.82 1.40
C ALA A 54 24.23 -18.31 1.16
N VAL A 55 25.48 -17.86 1.01
CA VAL A 55 25.81 -16.42 1.04
C VAL A 55 25.20 -15.63 -0.13
N PRO A 56 25.35 -16.04 -1.40
CA PRO A 56 24.85 -15.21 -2.50
C PRO A 56 23.32 -15.03 -2.52
N PRO A 57 22.48 -16.06 -2.30
CA PRO A 57 21.03 -15.88 -2.16
C PRO A 57 20.64 -15.06 -0.93
N LEU A 58 21.37 -15.17 0.19
CA LEU A 58 21.13 -14.32 1.36
C LEU A 58 21.41 -12.85 1.06
N LEU A 59 22.48 -12.53 0.32
CA LEU A 59 22.75 -11.17 -0.13
C LEU A 59 21.64 -10.65 -1.07
N ALA A 60 21.12 -11.49 -1.96
CA ALA A 60 20.00 -11.14 -2.83
C ALA A 60 18.73 -10.80 -2.02
N ALA A 61 18.43 -11.58 -0.96
CA ALA A 61 17.33 -11.30 -0.05
C ALA A 61 17.54 -10.02 0.76
N LEU A 62 18.74 -9.82 1.33
CA LEU A 62 19.07 -8.62 2.12
C LEU A 62 19.03 -7.33 1.28
N LEU A 63 19.42 -7.41 0.01
CA LEU A 63 19.31 -6.28 -0.92
C LEU A 63 17.87 -5.77 -1.03
N MET A 64 16.87 -6.64 -0.90
CA MET A 64 15.46 -6.23 -0.93
C MET A 64 15.07 -5.40 0.29
N VAL A 65 15.70 -5.57 1.45
CA VAL A 65 15.43 -4.73 2.62
C VAL A 65 15.74 -3.25 2.35
N VAL A 66 16.71 -2.97 1.48
CA VAL A 66 17.12 -1.61 1.10
C VAL A 66 16.36 -1.11 -0.12
N LEU A 67 16.21 -1.96 -1.15
CA LEU A 67 15.54 -1.57 -2.40
C LEU A 67 14.03 -1.48 -2.28
N TYR A 68 13.41 -2.31 -1.45
CA TYR A 68 11.95 -2.36 -1.35
C TYR A 68 11.35 -1.02 -0.88
N PRO A 69 11.86 -0.36 0.18
CA PRO A 69 11.35 0.97 0.57
C PRO A 69 11.48 2.03 -0.54
N LEU A 70 12.48 1.91 -1.42
CA LEU A 70 12.62 2.82 -2.58
C LEU A 70 11.51 2.58 -3.60
N VAL A 71 11.25 1.30 -3.90
CA VAL A 71 10.19 0.91 -4.83
C VAL A 71 8.82 1.27 -4.25
N GLU A 72 8.59 1.02 -2.97
CA GLU A 72 7.41 1.46 -2.22
C GLU A 72 7.17 2.96 -2.44
N TYR A 73 8.17 3.79 -2.14
CA TYR A 73 8.12 5.24 -2.33
C TYR A 73 7.79 5.62 -3.79
N GLY A 74 8.49 5.01 -4.75
CA GLY A 74 8.32 5.30 -6.17
C GLY A 74 6.93 4.91 -6.70
N VAL A 75 6.45 3.73 -6.33
CA VAL A 75 5.10 3.25 -6.68
C VAL A 75 4.06 4.16 -6.04
N HIS A 76 4.18 4.47 -4.76
CA HIS A 76 3.22 5.31 -4.04
C HIS A 76 3.14 6.71 -4.67
N ARG A 77 4.28 7.37 -4.87
CA ARG A 77 4.32 8.73 -5.43
C ARG A 77 3.93 8.81 -6.89
N TYR A 78 4.50 7.97 -7.75
CA TYR A 78 4.41 8.15 -9.20
C TYR A 78 3.33 7.31 -9.88
N ILE A 79 2.88 6.22 -9.25
CA ILE A 79 1.82 5.35 -9.78
C ILE A 79 0.53 5.59 -9.01
N LEU A 80 0.54 5.42 -7.69
CA LEU A 80 -0.66 5.51 -6.87
C LEU A 80 -1.22 6.94 -6.79
N HIS A 81 -0.35 7.96 -6.73
CA HIS A 81 -0.72 9.39 -6.79
C HIS A 81 -0.65 9.98 -8.22
N SER A 82 -0.60 9.13 -9.25
CA SER A 82 -0.51 9.60 -10.63
C SER A 82 -1.75 10.38 -11.06
N ARG A 83 -1.55 11.57 -11.64
CA ARG A 83 -2.61 12.35 -12.29
C ARG A 83 -2.87 11.96 -13.75
N LEU A 84 -2.15 10.97 -14.27
CA LEU A 84 -2.27 10.52 -15.65
C LEU A 84 -3.19 9.30 -15.77
N LEU A 85 -3.21 8.42 -14.76
CA LEU A 85 -3.95 7.16 -14.85
C LEU A 85 -5.47 7.35 -14.87
N TYR A 86 -6.01 8.39 -14.24
CA TYR A 86 -7.44 8.69 -14.36
C TYR A 86 -7.83 9.32 -15.68
N ARG A 87 -6.89 9.78 -16.51
CA ARG A 87 -7.19 10.46 -17.78
C ARG A 87 -7.59 9.51 -18.91
N SER A 88 -7.29 8.22 -18.75
CA SER A 88 -7.62 7.18 -19.72
C SER A 88 -8.68 6.21 -19.16
N PRO A 89 -9.72 5.86 -19.94
CA PRO A 89 -10.74 4.90 -19.51
C PRO A 89 -10.16 3.51 -19.23
N TYR A 90 -9.03 3.16 -19.87
CA TYR A 90 -8.38 1.86 -19.69
C TYR A 90 -7.65 1.73 -18.35
N THR A 91 -7.15 2.83 -17.79
CA THR A 91 -6.36 2.84 -16.55
C THR A 91 -7.12 3.41 -15.36
N ALA A 92 -8.19 4.18 -15.58
CA ALA A 92 -8.95 4.84 -14.52
C ALA A 92 -9.51 3.85 -13.49
N LYS A 93 -10.00 2.69 -13.93
CA LYS A 93 -10.52 1.64 -13.03
C LYS A 93 -9.42 1.04 -12.16
N LEU A 94 -8.24 0.82 -12.75
CA LEU A 94 -7.08 0.32 -12.02
C LEU A 94 -6.66 1.34 -10.96
N TRP A 95 -6.43 2.59 -11.36
CA TRP A 95 -6.05 3.68 -10.45
C TRP A 95 -7.04 3.87 -9.31
N LYS A 96 -8.34 3.85 -9.65
CA LYS A 96 -9.42 3.91 -8.67
C LYS A 96 -9.24 2.85 -7.58
N ARG A 97 -9.03 1.59 -8.00
CA ARG A 97 -8.95 0.43 -7.12
C ARG A 97 -7.65 0.36 -6.31
N ILE A 98 -6.52 0.75 -6.88
CA ILE A 98 -5.21 0.56 -6.25
C ILE A 98 -4.90 1.61 -5.17
N HIS A 99 -5.55 2.79 -5.20
CA HIS A 99 -5.28 3.82 -4.17
C HIS A 99 -6.36 4.90 -3.97
N TYR A 100 -7.03 5.36 -5.03
CA TYR A 100 -8.03 6.43 -4.88
C TYR A 100 -9.14 6.06 -3.89
N ASP A 101 -9.66 4.83 -3.96
CA ASP A 101 -10.70 4.35 -3.04
C ASP A 101 -10.22 4.33 -1.59
N HIS A 102 -8.94 4.06 -1.37
CA HIS A 102 -8.33 4.12 -0.06
C HIS A 102 -8.26 5.57 0.46
N HIS A 103 -7.87 6.54 -0.37
CA HIS A 103 -7.93 7.96 0.02
C HIS A 103 -9.35 8.47 0.27
N GLN A 104 -10.34 7.97 -0.49
CA GLN A 104 -11.74 8.32 -0.26
C GLN A 104 -12.28 7.74 1.05
N ASN A 105 -11.93 6.48 1.35
CA ASN A 105 -12.41 5.76 2.52
C ASN A 105 -11.26 5.01 3.24
N PRO A 106 -10.39 5.73 3.97
CA PRO A 106 -9.16 5.16 4.56
C PRO A 106 -9.41 4.15 5.69
N HIS A 107 -10.66 3.97 6.10
CA HIS A 107 -11.03 3.02 7.13
C HIS A 107 -11.61 1.72 6.59
N ASP A 108 -11.89 1.62 5.29
CA ASP A 108 -12.34 0.37 4.69
C ASP A 108 -11.14 -0.55 4.42
N LEU A 109 -11.06 -1.64 5.16
CA LEU A 109 -9.97 -2.60 5.03
C LEU A 109 -9.93 -3.26 3.63
N SER A 110 -11.07 -3.37 2.94
CA SER A 110 -11.17 -4.07 1.65
C SER A 110 -10.50 -3.31 0.49
N VAL A 111 -10.25 -2.01 0.66
CA VAL A 111 -9.56 -1.15 -0.30
C VAL A 111 -8.09 -0.92 0.08
N LEU A 112 -7.66 -1.42 1.24
CA LEU A 112 -6.28 -1.29 1.71
C LEU A 112 -5.37 -2.37 1.11
N PHE A 113 -5.88 -3.61 0.97
CA PHE A 113 -5.05 -4.74 0.54
C PHE A 113 -4.68 -4.69 -0.94
N GLY A 114 -3.37 -4.76 -1.21
CA GLY A 114 -2.84 -4.99 -2.55
C GLY A 114 -3.31 -6.32 -3.15
N ALA A 115 -4.16 -6.24 -4.18
CA ALA A 115 -4.67 -7.42 -4.88
C ALA A 115 -3.55 -8.18 -5.58
N LEU A 116 -3.68 -9.52 -5.68
CA LEU A 116 -2.67 -10.37 -6.31
C LEU A 116 -2.37 -9.94 -7.75
N TYR A 117 -3.40 -9.71 -8.56
CA TYR A 117 -3.23 -9.39 -9.98
C TYR A 117 -2.62 -8.01 -10.26
N THR A 118 -2.59 -7.10 -9.28
CA THR A 118 -1.96 -5.78 -9.42
C THR A 118 -0.57 -5.75 -8.79
N THR A 119 -0.42 -6.38 -7.63
CA THR A 119 0.76 -6.21 -6.77
C THR A 119 1.80 -7.30 -7.02
N LEU A 120 1.37 -8.56 -7.17
CA LEU A 120 2.28 -9.68 -7.38
C LEU A 120 3.15 -9.52 -8.64
N PRO A 121 2.62 -9.07 -9.79
CA PRO A 121 3.46 -8.78 -10.97
C PRO A 121 4.52 -7.73 -10.69
N THR A 122 4.19 -6.68 -9.91
CA THR A 122 5.13 -5.62 -9.56
C THR A 122 6.25 -6.15 -8.66
N ILE A 123 5.91 -6.95 -7.64
CA ILE A 123 6.89 -7.62 -6.77
C ILE A 123 7.81 -8.51 -7.61
N ALA A 124 7.24 -9.35 -8.49
CA ALA A 124 8.01 -10.24 -9.35
C ALA A 124 8.94 -9.49 -10.32
N ALA A 125 8.42 -8.43 -10.97
CA ALA A 125 9.16 -7.63 -11.95
C ALA A 125 10.38 -6.93 -11.34
N VAL A 126 10.31 -6.54 -10.06
CA VAL A 126 11.44 -5.92 -9.35
C VAL A 126 12.40 -6.98 -8.79
N THR A 127 11.86 -7.98 -8.09
CA THR A 127 12.69 -8.87 -7.26
C THR A 127 13.41 -9.95 -8.07
N LEU A 128 12.74 -10.56 -9.06
CA LEU A 128 13.31 -11.67 -9.82
C LEU A 128 14.55 -11.26 -10.63
N PRO A 129 14.52 -10.15 -11.40
CA PRO A 129 15.71 -9.74 -12.16
C PRO A 129 16.86 -9.32 -11.23
N VAL A 130 16.56 -8.53 -10.19
CA VAL A 130 17.60 -8.04 -9.27
C VAL A 130 18.26 -9.20 -8.52
N GLY A 131 17.48 -10.12 -7.97
CA GLY A 131 18.04 -11.31 -7.32
C GLY A 131 18.77 -12.23 -8.30
N GLY A 132 18.25 -12.36 -9.52
CA GLY A 132 18.86 -13.13 -10.61
C GLY A 132 20.27 -12.66 -10.96
N LEU A 133 20.49 -11.35 -10.97
CA LEU A 133 21.80 -10.76 -11.20
C LEU A 133 22.80 -11.04 -10.08
N VAL A 134 22.33 -11.28 -8.85
CA VAL A 134 23.19 -11.54 -7.68
C VAL A 134 23.62 -13.00 -7.61
N ALA A 135 22.70 -13.95 -7.82
CA ALA A 135 22.96 -15.37 -7.59
C ALA A 135 22.15 -16.31 -8.49
N GLY A 136 21.85 -15.89 -9.72
CA GLY A 136 21.11 -16.70 -10.69
C GLY A 136 19.74 -17.11 -10.18
N ARG A 137 19.34 -18.37 -10.44
CA ARG A 137 18.01 -18.88 -10.06
C ARG A 137 17.78 -18.86 -8.54
N ALA A 138 18.81 -19.19 -7.76
CA ALA A 138 18.73 -19.17 -6.30
C ALA A 138 18.55 -17.73 -5.78
N GLY A 139 19.28 -16.76 -6.35
CA GLY A 139 19.13 -15.35 -6.01
C GLY A 139 17.78 -14.76 -6.39
N ALA A 140 17.26 -15.08 -7.58
CA ALA A 140 15.93 -14.66 -8.01
C ALA A 140 14.85 -15.17 -7.04
N ALA A 141 14.90 -16.46 -6.68
CA ALA A 141 13.98 -17.06 -5.72
C ALA A 141 14.10 -16.44 -4.33
N ALA A 142 15.31 -16.18 -3.84
CA ALA A 142 15.55 -15.56 -2.54
C ALA A 142 15.04 -14.11 -2.47
N ALA A 143 15.32 -13.30 -3.49
CA ALA A 143 14.84 -11.92 -3.57
C ALA A 143 13.30 -11.86 -3.69
N PHE A 144 12.68 -12.75 -4.47
CA PHE A 144 11.23 -12.83 -4.57
C PHE A 144 10.58 -13.25 -3.25
N ALA A 145 11.17 -14.24 -2.55
CA ALA A 145 10.73 -14.64 -1.21
C ALA A 145 10.79 -13.45 -0.24
N ALA A 146 11.92 -12.74 -0.20
CA ALA A 146 12.10 -11.55 0.62
C ALA A 146 11.08 -10.45 0.26
N GLY A 147 10.86 -10.18 -1.03
CA GLY A 147 9.90 -9.18 -1.48
C GLY A 147 8.46 -9.48 -1.06
N CYS A 148 8.03 -10.74 -1.12
CA CYS A 148 6.71 -11.16 -0.61
C CYS A 148 6.59 -10.97 0.91
N VAL A 149 7.62 -11.33 1.68
CA VAL A 149 7.61 -11.13 3.15
C VAL A 149 7.61 -9.65 3.52
N ILE A 150 8.44 -8.85 2.86
CA ILE A 150 8.51 -7.40 3.08
C ILE A 150 7.17 -6.75 2.70
N PHE A 151 6.55 -7.15 1.59
CA PHE A 151 5.22 -6.67 1.22
C PHE A 151 4.16 -6.98 2.28
N CYS A 152 4.13 -8.21 2.81
CA CYS A 152 3.22 -8.55 3.91
C CYS A 152 3.50 -7.68 5.15
N PHE A 153 4.76 -7.47 5.50
CA PHE A 153 5.10 -6.57 6.61
C PHE A 153 4.62 -5.13 6.36
N TYR A 154 4.87 -4.60 5.16
CA TYR A 154 4.41 -3.28 4.72
C TYR A 154 2.88 -3.15 4.84
N GLU A 155 2.12 -4.09 4.27
CA GLU A 155 0.66 -4.09 4.31
C GLU A 155 0.14 -4.14 5.75
N PHE A 156 0.78 -4.94 6.61
CA PHE A 156 0.37 -5.03 8.01
C PHE A 156 0.61 -3.71 8.75
N VAL A 157 1.78 -3.09 8.55
CA VAL A 157 2.09 -1.76 9.12
C VAL A 157 1.06 -0.74 8.63
N HIS A 158 0.80 -0.69 7.33
CA HIS A 158 -0.19 0.19 6.73
C HIS A 158 -1.58 0.03 7.39
N CYS A 159 -2.05 -1.21 7.57
CA CYS A 159 -3.31 -1.49 8.27
C CYS A 159 -3.32 -0.91 9.71
N VAL A 160 -2.23 -1.10 10.44
CA VAL A 160 -2.09 -0.70 11.85
C VAL A 160 -2.09 0.83 12.00
N GLU A 161 -1.56 1.55 11.03
CA GLU A 161 -1.54 3.01 11.01
C GLU A 161 -2.95 3.61 10.99
N HIS A 162 -3.92 2.92 10.37
CA HIS A 162 -5.32 3.34 10.31
C HIS A 162 -6.20 2.92 11.51
N LEU A 163 -5.69 2.12 12.46
CA LEU A 163 -6.44 1.72 13.64
C LEU A 163 -6.62 2.89 14.65
N PRO A 164 -7.68 2.93 15.47
CA PRO A 164 -7.97 4.04 16.39
C PRO A 164 -7.20 3.92 17.73
N PHE A 165 -5.89 3.67 17.69
CA PHE A 165 -5.05 3.59 18.89
C PHE A 165 -3.68 4.24 18.69
N LYS A 166 -3.02 4.57 19.82
CA LYS A 166 -1.65 5.08 19.85
C LYS A 166 -0.67 3.92 20.08
N PRO A 167 0.20 3.59 19.09
CA PRO A 167 1.19 2.52 19.25
C PRO A 167 2.17 2.76 20.41
N ARG A 168 2.66 1.68 21.03
CA ARG A 168 3.72 1.74 22.06
C ARG A 168 5.12 1.94 21.46
N SER A 169 5.35 1.42 20.26
CA SER A 169 6.61 1.64 19.53
C SER A 169 6.72 3.10 19.07
N ARG A 170 7.88 3.74 19.32
CA ARG A 170 8.16 5.11 18.87
C ARG A 170 8.16 5.18 17.34
N TRP A 171 8.81 4.24 16.67
CA TRP A 171 8.84 4.17 15.21
C TRP A 171 7.43 4.08 14.64
N LEU A 172 6.61 3.13 15.12
CA LEU A 172 5.25 2.93 14.61
C LEU A 172 4.32 4.13 14.87
N ARG A 173 4.50 4.84 16.00
CA ARG A 173 3.78 6.10 16.23
C ARG A 173 4.12 7.16 15.18
N GLU A 174 5.38 7.21 14.78
CA GLU A 174 5.89 8.24 13.92
C GLU A 174 5.49 8.01 12.46
N VAL A 175 5.65 6.79 11.95
CA VAL A 175 5.16 6.44 10.59
C VAL A 175 3.65 6.60 10.49
N LYS A 176 2.89 6.14 11.48
CA LYS A 176 1.44 6.37 11.59
C LYS A 176 1.08 7.85 11.51
N ARG A 177 1.73 8.69 12.32
CA ARG A 177 1.42 10.11 12.38
C ARG A 177 1.64 10.80 11.04
N ARG A 178 2.72 10.44 10.34
CA ARG A 178 3.05 10.94 9.00
C ARG A 178 2.08 10.45 7.94
N HIS A 179 1.75 9.16 7.96
CA HIS A 179 0.78 8.56 7.04
C HIS A 179 -0.63 9.16 7.21
N LEU A 180 -1.08 9.36 8.45
CA LEU A 180 -2.34 10.08 8.70
C LEU A 180 -2.26 11.54 8.23
N ALA A 181 -1.12 12.22 8.38
CA ALA A 181 -0.95 13.56 7.83
C ALA A 181 -1.02 13.56 6.29
N HIS A 182 -0.48 12.53 5.64
CA HIS A 182 -0.57 12.34 4.20
C HIS A 182 -2.04 12.21 3.75
N HIS A 183 -2.85 11.38 4.42
CA HIS A 183 -4.27 11.22 4.08
C HIS A 183 -5.16 12.42 4.39
N PHE A 184 -4.95 13.07 5.54
CA PHE A 184 -5.92 14.02 6.07
C PHE A 184 -5.49 15.49 5.96
N HIS A 185 -4.21 15.75 5.64
CA HIS A 185 -3.66 17.10 5.52
C HIS A 185 -3.12 17.41 4.13
N ASN A 186 -2.13 16.66 3.64
CA ASN A 186 -1.57 16.87 2.31
C ASN A 186 -0.95 15.59 1.73
N GLU A 187 -1.59 15.09 0.68
CA GLU A 187 -1.27 13.86 -0.04
C GLU A 187 -0.04 13.98 -0.96
N GLN A 188 0.59 15.16 -1.02
CA GLN A 188 1.76 15.45 -1.85
C GLN A 188 3.11 15.31 -1.10
N GLY A 189 3.09 14.85 0.15
CA GLY A 189 4.27 14.54 0.94
C GLY A 189 4.07 13.32 1.84
N ASN A 190 5.13 12.89 2.52
CA ASN A 190 5.13 11.70 3.40
C ASN A 190 4.60 10.43 2.70
N TYR A 191 5.20 10.07 1.57
CA TYR A 191 4.83 8.88 0.79
C TYR A 191 5.36 7.57 1.40
N GLY A 192 6.37 7.61 2.24
CA GLY A 192 6.89 6.41 2.89
C GLY A 192 5.93 5.91 3.97
N ILE A 193 5.48 4.66 3.85
CA ILE A 193 4.63 3.99 4.84
C ILE A 193 5.51 3.37 5.93
N THR A 194 6.53 2.59 5.55
CA THR A 194 7.38 1.92 6.55
C THR A 194 8.61 2.72 6.95
N SER A 195 9.02 3.68 6.12
CA SER A 195 10.21 4.50 6.34
C SER A 195 10.12 5.85 5.62
N SER A 196 10.49 6.93 6.31
CA SER A 196 10.59 8.27 5.71
C SER A 196 11.90 8.53 4.99
N LEU A 197 12.80 7.54 4.87
CA LEU A 197 14.13 7.75 4.29
C LEU A 197 14.03 8.40 2.90
N TRP A 198 13.18 7.86 2.03
CA TRP A 198 13.02 8.35 0.67
C TRP A 198 12.27 9.67 0.59
N ASP A 199 11.39 9.96 1.54
CA ASP A 199 10.80 11.30 1.66
C ASP A 199 11.85 12.38 1.94
N HIS A 200 12.88 12.08 2.74
CA HIS A 200 13.98 13.01 2.98
C HIS A 200 14.84 13.18 1.72
N VAL A 201 15.20 12.07 1.07
CA VAL A 201 16.02 12.07 -0.14
C VAL A 201 15.36 12.87 -1.26
N PHE A 202 14.06 12.67 -1.48
CA PHE A 202 13.30 13.30 -2.56
C PHE A 202 12.54 14.57 -2.13
N ARG A 203 12.80 15.08 -0.93
CA ARG A 203 12.25 16.34 -0.38
C ARG A 203 10.72 16.40 -0.36
N THR A 204 10.10 15.28 0.00
CA THR A 204 8.64 15.18 0.24
C THR A 204 8.32 14.96 1.72
N PHE A 205 9.32 14.98 2.58
CA PHE A 205 9.16 14.86 4.03
C PHE A 205 8.61 16.16 4.64
N TYR A 206 7.63 16.02 5.53
CA TYR A 206 7.26 17.07 6.47
C TYR A 206 6.93 16.48 7.83
N ASP A 207 7.45 17.12 8.87
CA ASP A 207 7.30 16.63 10.23
C ASP A 207 5.87 16.89 10.73
N ARG A 208 5.47 18.13 10.98
CA ARG A 208 4.13 18.44 11.49
C ARG A 208 3.21 18.90 10.36
N PRO A 209 1.89 18.65 10.43
CA PRO A 209 0.93 19.20 9.46
C PRO A 209 1.05 20.72 9.29
N SER A 210 1.37 21.46 10.35
CA SER A 210 1.59 22.91 10.29
C SER A 210 2.76 23.34 9.39
N ASP A 211 3.71 22.45 9.15
CA ASP A 211 4.93 22.75 8.39
C ASP A 211 4.70 22.66 6.87
N TRP A 212 3.48 22.30 6.43
CA TRP A 212 3.13 22.12 5.01
C TRP A 212 1.73 22.70 4.72
N PRO A 213 1.46 23.25 3.52
CA PRO A 213 0.11 23.72 3.18
C PRO A 213 -0.90 22.58 3.21
N ARG A 214 -2.14 22.86 3.61
CA ARG A 214 -3.23 21.90 3.52
C ARG A 214 -3.64 21.72 2.06
N SER A 215 -3.78 20.48 1.61
CA SER A 215 -4.23 20.19 0.25
C SER A 215 -5.76 20.18 0.16
N PRO A 216 -6.36 20.82 -0.87
CA PRO A 216 -7.78 20.69 -1.15
C PRO A 216 -8.15 19.31 -1.71
N THR A 217 -7.15 18.52 -2.11
CA THR A 217 -7.32 17.25 -2.83
C THR A 217 -6.84 16.02 -2.08
N ALA A 218 -6.62 16.14 -0.76
CA ALA A 218 -6.13 15.05 0.11
C ALA A 218 -6.91 13.73 -0.04
N PHE A 219 -8.21 13.82 -0.30
CA PHE A 219 -9.09 12.65 -0.46
C PHE A 219 -9.29 12.20 -1.91
N ASN A 220 -9.01 13.05 -2.90
CA ASN A 220 -9.31 12.78 -4.31
C ASN A 220 -8.09 12.79 -5.24
N LEU A 221 -6.88 12.97 -4.69
CA LEU A 221 -5.62 12.83 -5.41
C LEU A 221 -5.50 13.72 -6.66
N GLY A 222 -6.09 14.91 -6.60
CA GLY A 222 -6.13 15.87 -7.71
C GLY A 222 -7.28 15.69 -8.69
N TYR A 223 -8.10 14.63 -8.54
CA TYR A 223 -9.27 14.37 -9.38
C TYR A 223 -10.47 15.23 -8.91
N ALA A 224 -10.49 16.49 -9.34
CA ALA A 224 -11.52 17.48 -9.01
C ALA A 224 -11.70 18.52 -10.14
N GLY A 225 -12.81 19.27 -10.10
CA GLY A 225 -13.09 20.37 -11.04
C GLY A 225 -13.01 19.93 -12.51
N GLU A 226 -12.31 20.72 -13.33
CA GLU A 226 -12.14 20.50 -14.77
C GLU A 226 -11.59 19.10 -15.11
N ASP A 227 -10.66 18.56 -14.31
CA ASP A 227 -10.10 17.22 -14.54
C ASP A 227 -11.19 16.14 -14.43
N ARG A 228 -12.15 16.30 -13.50
CA ARG A 228 -13.27 15.38 -13.31
C ARG A 228 -14.31 15.48 -14.42
N GLU A 229 -14.56 16.69 -14.92
CA GLU A 229 -15.47 16.92 -16.06
C GLU A 229 -14.89 16.37 -17.37
N ARG A 230 -13.59 16.61 -17.59
CA ARG A 230 -12.88 16.18 -18.81
C ARG A 230 -12.64 14.67 -18.86
N TYR A 231 -12.41 14.03 -17.71
CA TYR A 231 -12.08 12.60 -17.61
C TYR A 231 -13.06 11.88 -16.67
N PRO A 232 -14.33 11.68 -17.08
CA PRO A 232 -15.41 11.29 -16.16
C PRO A 232 -15.36 9.83 -15.69
N TRP A 233 -14.39 9.04 -16.17
CA TRP A 233 -14.34 7.59 -16.00
C TRP A 233 -14.39 7.15 -14.52
N VAL A 234 -13.61 7.81 -13.66
CA VAL A 234 -13.60 7.51 -12.21
C VAL A 234 -14.93 7.89 -11.58
N ALA A 235 -15.51 9.04 -11.95
CA ALA A 235 -16.78 9.52 -11.41
C ALA A 235 -17.95 8.62 -11.83
N GLN A 236 -17.97 8.13 -13.07
CA GLN A 236 -18.97 7.18 -13.57
C GLN A 236 -18.97 5.86 -12.78
N MET A 237 -17.82 5.47 -12.22
CA MET A 237 -17.70 4.29 -11.34
C MET A 237 -17.96 4.63 -9.85
N SER A 238 -17.99 5.91 -9.48
CA SER A 238 -17.96 6.39 -8.10
C SER A 238 -19.21 7.18 -7.73
N ALA A 239 -20.39 6.60 -7.98
CA ALA A 239 -21.68 7.18 -7.57
C ALA A 239 -21.76 7.52 -6.06
N ALA A 240 -20.82 7.01 -5.24
CA ALA A 240 -20.71 7.24 -3.81
C ALA A 240 -19.72 8.36 -3.38
N ASP A 241 -19.08 9.09 -4.29
CA ASP A 241 -18.11 10.15 -3.91
C ASP A 241 -18.74 11.23 -3.02
N GLU A 242 -19.97 11.63 -3.34
CA GLU A 242 -20.73 12.60 -2.53
C GLU A 242 -21.16 12.02 -1.19
N GLU A 243 -21.57 10.74 -1.17
CA GLU A 243 -21.89 10.01 0.06
C GLU A 243 -20.67 9.92 1.00
N PHE A 244 -19.49 9.60 0.46
CA PHE A 244 -18.25 9.59 1.24
C PHE A 244 -17.88 11.00 1.72
N ALA A 245 -18.07 12.03 0.89
CA ALA A 245 -17.85 13.42 1.29
C ALA A 245 -18.78 13.85 2.42
N GLU A 246 -20.06 13.49 2.38
CA GLU A 246 -21.00 13.72 3.46
C GLU A 246 -20.62 12.95 4.74
N ALA A 247 -20.27 11.66 4.62
CA ALA A 247 -19.86 10.85 5.76
C ALA A 247 -18.64 11.44 6.47
N ARG A 248 -17.67 12.00 5.72
CA ARG A 248 -16.53 12.74 6.28
C ARG A 248 -16.96 14.02 6.99
N ARG A 249 -17.84 14.82 6.39
CA ARG A 249 -18.37 16.05 7.01
C ARG A 249 -19.13 15.76 8.31
N ARG A 250 -19.92 14.69 8.36
CA ARG A 250 -20.64 14.27 9.58
C ARG A 250 -19.68 13.92 10.70
N ARG A 251 -18.59 13.19 10.40
CA ARG A 251 -17.56 12.85 11.41
C ARG A 251 -16.77 14.05 11.90
N ALA A 252 -16.44 14.99 11.02
CA ALA A 252 -15.73 16.21 11.43
C ALA A 252 -16.56 17.12 12.37
N ARG A 253 -17.88 16.89 12.45
CA ARG A 253 -18.82 17.64 13.30
C ARG A 253 -19.21 16.91 14.59
N ALA A 254 -18.84 15.64 14.72
CA ALA A 254 -19.14 14.80 15.89
C ALA A 254 -17.96 14.79 16.85
#